data_AF-A0A1R3JXG3-F1
#
_entry.id   AF-A0A1R3JXG3-F1
#
_cell.length_a   1.000
_cell.length_b   1.000
_cell.length_c   1.000
_cell.angle_alpha   90.00
_cell.angle_beta   90.00
_cell.angle_gamma   90.00
#
_symmetry.space_group_name_H-M   'P 1'
#
loop_
_entity.id
_entity.type
_entity.pdbx_description
1 polymer ?
#
loop_
_entity_poly.entity_id
_entity_poly.type
_entity_poly.pdbx_seq_one_letter_code
_entity_poly.pdbx_strand_id
1 'polypeptide(L)'
;MEEQSFLDRMMGHLRSTCKYYTGYPKDLGPSRVIHFTSEREFVQLLHQGHPVVVAFTIRGNYTMHLDRVLEEAAAEFYPNVKFMRVECPKYPGFCITRQKKEYPFIEIFHSPEQV
;
A
#
# COMPACT_ATOMS: atom_id res chain seq x y z
N MET A 1 2.44 -12.91 -24.83
CA MET A 1 2.64 -11.46 -25.03
C MET A 1 1.23 -10.88 -25.07
N GLU A 2 0.71 -10.40 -23.95
CA GLU A 2 -0.64 -9.81 -23.91
C GLU A 2 -0.63 -8.52 -24.73
N GLU A 3 -1.59 -8.37 -25.65
CA GLU A 3 -1.77 -7.11 -26.38
C GLU A 3 -2.13 -6.02 -25.37
N GLN A 4 -1.31 -4.96 -25.31
CA GLN A 4 -1.63 -3.77 -24.53
C GLN A 4 -2.98 -3.21 -25.01
N SER A 5 -3.87 -2.91 -24.06
CA SER A 5 -5.18 -2.40 -24.39
C SER A 5 -5.07 -1.07 -25.15
N PHE A 6 -6.06 -0.73 -25.97
CA PHE A 6 -6.12 0.56 -26.66
C PHE A 6 -5.92 1.75 -25.70
N LEU A 7 -6.48 1.65 -24.49
CA LEU A 7 -6.34 2.66 -23.44
C LEU A 7 -4.89 2.80 -22.97
N ASP A 8 -4.15 1.71 -22.79
CA ASP A 8 -2.74 1.75 -22.35
C ASP A 8 -1.85 2.45 -23.39
N ARG A 9 -2.06 2.12 -24.69
CA ARG A 9 -1.36 2.81 -25.79
C ARG A 9 -1.69 4.29 -25.85
N MET A 10 -2.97 4.64 -25.72
CA MET A 10 -3.42 6.04 -25.72
C MET A 10 -2.81 6.81 -24.55
N MET A 11 -2.84 6.25 -23.34
CA MET A 11 -2.27 6.87 -22.14
C MET A 11 -0.75 7.02 -22.22
N GLY A 12 -0.05 6.03 -22.77
CA GLY A 12 1.38 6.12 -23.05
C GLY A 12 1.72 7.28 -24.00
N HIS A 13 0.98 7.41 -25.10
CA HIS A 13 1.14 8.54 -26.02
C HIS A 13 0.87 9.88 -25.33
N LEU A 14 -0.21 9.99 -24.56
CA LEU A 14 -0.59 11.20 -23.82
C LEU A 14 0.52 11.63 -22.86
N ARG A 15 1.07 10.70 -22.08
CA ARG A 15 2.20 10.95 -21.17
C ARG A 15 3.48 11.38 -21.89
N SER A 16 3.77 10.79 -23.04
CA SER A 16 4.98 11.10 -23.82
C SER A 16 4.93 12.44 -24.57
N THR A 17 3.73 12.90 -24.96
CA THR A 17 3.57 14.05 -25.87
C THR A 17 2.96 15.28 -25.22
N CYS A 18 2.16 15.13 -24.16
CA CYS A 18 1.41 16.24 -23.58
C CYS A 18 2.18 16.93 -22.46
N LYS A 19 2.69 18.14 -22.74
CA LYS A 19 3.38 19.00 -21.77
C LYS A 19 2.52 19.42 -20.58
N TYR A 20 1.19 19.43 -20.73
CA TYR A 20 0.24 19.82 -19.69
C TYR A 20 -0.33 18.62 -18.92
N TYR A 21 0.09 17.40 -19.23
CA TYR A 21 -0.38 16.23 -18.53
C TYR A 21 0.13 16.25 -17.08
N THR A 22 -0.81 16.25 -16.14
CA THR A 22 -0.53 16.39 -14.71
C THR A 22 -0.06 15.10 -14.06
N GLY A 23 0.01 13.99 -14.82
CA GLY A 23 0.35 12.68 -14.27
C GLY A 23 -0.86 11.85 -13.81
N TYR A 24 -2.11 12.29 -14.05
CA TYR A 24 -3.31 11.55 -13.62
C TYR A 24 -4.04 10.82 -14.77
N PRO A 25 -4.45 9.55 -14.60
CA PRO A 25 -4.10 8.64 -13.50
C PRO A 25 -2.61 8.28 -13.51
N LYS A 26 -2.01 8.24 -12.30
CA LYS A 26 -0.60 7.92 -12.11
C LYS A 26 -0.32 6.50 -12.58
N ASP A 27 0.79 6.31 -13.28
CA ASP A 27 1.33 4.98 -13.52
C ASP A 27 2.12 4.54 -12.29
N LEU A 28 1.49 3.75 -11.43
CA LEU A 28 2.16 3.27 -10.22
C LEU A 28 3.01 2.02 -10.49
N GLY A 29 2.89 1.43 -11.69
CA GLY A 29 3.46 0.13 -11.99
C GLY A 29 2.82 -0.98 -11.14
N PRO A 30 3.56 -2.06 -10.80
CA PRO A 30 3.04 -3.11 -9.94
C PRO A 30 2.79 -2.59 -8.52
N SER A 31 1.69 -3.04 -7.92
CA SER A 31 1.36 -2.71 -6.52
C SER A 31 2.55 -3.00 -5.59
N ARG A 32 2.83 -2.03 -4.73
CA ARG A 32 3.86 -2.13 -3.69
C ARG A 32 3.25 -2.34 -2.30
N VAL A 33 1.92 -2.42 -2.22
CA VAL A 33 1.19 -2.68 -0.98
C VAL A 33 1.31 -4.16 -0.62
N ILE A 34 1.75 -4.43 0.60
CA ILE A 34 1.89 -5.78 1.14
C ILE A 34 0.58 -6.14 1.84
N HIS A 35 -0.03 -7.25 1.47
CA HIS A 35 -1.19 -7.77 2.21
C HIS A 35 -0.71 -8.57 3.41
N PHE A 36 -1.25 -8.26 4.59
CA PHE A 36 -0.94 -9.02 5.79
C PHE A 36 -1.42 -10.47 5.67
N THR A 37 -0.54 -11.40 6.04
CA THR A 37 -0.80 -12.84 6.03
C THR A 37 -0.72 -13.42 7.45
N SER A 38 0.32 -13.06 8.20
CA SER A 38 0.65 -13.61 9.51
C SER A 38 1.58 -12.69 10.30
N GLU A 39 1.57 -12.82 11.63
CA GLU A 39 2.45 -12.05 12.50
C GLU A 39 3.93 -12.37 12.27
N ARG A 40 4.25 -13.62 11.91
CA ARG A 40 5.63 -14.03 11.62
C ARG A 40 6.20 -13.29 10.42
N GLU A 41 5.43 -13.18 9.34
CA GLU A 41 5.85 -12.44 8.14
C GLU A 41 5.97 -10.94 8.44
N PHE A 42 5.05 -10.39 9.24
CA PHE A 42 5.14 -9.00 9.69
C PHE A 42 6.42 -8.72 10.49
N VAL A 43 6.79 -9.59 11.44
CA VAL A 43 8.04 -9.46 12.20
C VAL A 43 9.27 -9.56 11.28
N GLN A 44 9.27 -10.49 10.33
CA GLN A 44 10.34 -10.59 9.33
C GLN A 44 10.47 -9.31 8.50
N LEU A 45 9.35 -8.68 8.14
CA LEU A 45 9.36 -7.40 7.44
C LEU A 45 9.97 -6.27 8.29
N LEU A 46 9.63 -6.21 9.58
CA LEU A 46 10.21 -5.23 10.50
C LEU A 46 11.72 -5.39 10.69
N HIS A 47 12.21 -6.63 10.68
CA HIS A 47 13.64 -6.92 10.76
C HIS A 47 14.44 -6.48 9.52
N GLN A 48 13.79 -6.04 8.45
CA GLN A 48 14.47 -5.43 7.30
C GLN A 48 14.93 -3.99 7.58
N GLY A 49 14.69 -3.45 8.79
CA GLY A 49 15.15 -2.12 9.22
C GLY A 49 14.37 -0.93 8.65
N HIS A 50 13.49 -1.14 7.67
CA HIS A 50 12.69 -0.07 7.07
C HIS A 50 11.40 0.18 7.88
N PRO A 51 10.93 1.44 7.99
CA PRO A 51 9.62 1.73 8.55
C PRO A 51 8.50 1.02 7.78
N VAL A 52 7.53 0.49 8.51
CA VAL A 52 6.34 -0.17 7.97
C VAL A 52 5.10 0.60 8.39
N VAL A 53 4.44 1.22 7.42
CA VAL A 53 3.12 1.85 7.58
C VAL A 53 2.07 0.76 7.46
N VAL A 54 1.29 0.54 8.51
CA VAL A 54 0.26 -0.51 8.56
C VAL A 54 -1.12 0.15 8.58
N ALA A 55 -1.91 -0.10 7.54
CA ALA A 55 -3.30 0.30 7.44
C ALA A 55 -4.21 -0.84 7.92
N PHE A 56 -4.91 -0.59 9.03
CA PHE A 56 -5.89 -1.50 9.60
C PHE A 56 -7.27 -1.16 9.07
N THR A 57 -7.89 -2.12 8.39
CA THR A 57 -9.10 -1.90 7.60
C THR A 57 -10.20 -2.91 7.94
N ILE A 58 -11.43 -2.52 7.65
CA ILE A 58 -12.58 -3.41 7.56
C ILE A 58 -13.02 -3.48 6.10
N ARG A 59 -13.54 -4.62 5.67
CA ARG A 59 -14.02 -4.78 4.29
C ARG A 59 -15.24 -3.87 4.07
N GLY A 60 -15.13 -2.91 3.16
CA GLY A 60 -16.24 -2.01 2.83
C GLY A 60 -15.82 -0.84 1.94
N ASN A 61 -16.81 -0.22 1.29
CA ASN A 61 -16.59 0.86 0.31
C ASN A 61 -15.89 2.09 0.91
N TYR A 62 -16.01 2.30 2.22
CA TYR A 62 -15.36 3.40 2.94
C TYR A 62 -13.81 3.33 2.88
N THR A 63 -13.24 2.16 2.59
CA THR A 63 -11.78 1.98 2.47
C THR A 63 -11.27 2.16 1.05
N MET A 64 -12.13 2.31 0.05
CA MET A 64 -11.71 2.40 -1.37
C MET A 64 -10.82 3.60 -1.64
N HIS A 65 -11.11 4.75 -1.01
CA HIS A 65 -10.24 5.93 -1.15
C HIS A 65 -8.90 5.72 -0.47
N LEU A 66 -8.90 5.10 0.71
CA LEU A 66 -7.67 4.74 1.42
C LEU A 66 -6.82 3.77 0.60
N ASP A 67 -7.41 2.73 0.01
CA ASP A 67 -6.69 1.74 -0.79
C ASP A 67 -5.92 2.42 -1.94
N ARG A 68 -6.55 3.38 -2.62
CA ARG A 68 -5.88 4.18 -3.66
C ARG A 68 -4.73 5.03 -3.11
N VAL A 69 -4.97 5.76 -2.02
CA VAL A 69 -3.93 6.60 -1.40
C VAL A 69 -2.76 5.74 -0.91
N LEU A 70 -3.04 4.54 -0.40
CA LEU A 70 -2.05 3.59 0.07
C LEU A 70 -1.18 3.09 -1.09
N GLU A 71 -1.77 2.79 -2.25
CA GLU A 71 -1.04 2.42 -3.46
C GLU A 71 -0.15 3.57 -3.97
N GLU A 72 -0.69 4.79 -4.04
CA GLU A 72 0.07 5.96 -4.48
C GLU A 72 1.27 6.22 -3.53
N ALA A 73 1.06 6.13 -2.22
CA ALA A 73 2.11 6.29 -1.23
C ALA A 73 3.14 5.15 -1.27
N ALA A 74 2.68 3.90 -1.42
CA ALA A 74 3.57 2.75 -1.52
C ALA A 74 4.51 2.83 -2.74
N ALA A 75 4.01 3.36 -3.87
CA ALA A 75 4.83 3.60 -5.04
C ALA A 75 5.82 4.76 -4.82
N GLU A 76 5.39 5.85 -4.19
CA GLU A 76 6.20 7.06 -3.98
C GLU A 76 7.39 6.82 -3.03
N PHE A 77 7.18 6.09 -1.94
CA PHE A 77 8.21 5.86 -0.93
C PHE A 77 9.02 4.57 -1.13
N TYR A 78 8.79 3.83 -2.22
CA TYR A 78 9.55 2.62 -2.52
C TYR A 78 11.01 2.95 -2.88
N PRO A 79 12.02 2.19 -2.36
CA PRO A 79 11.92 1.02 -1.49
C PRO A 79 11.99 1.31 0.02
N ASN A 80 12.08 2.59 0.41
CA ASN A 80 12.49 3.06 1.73
C ASN A 80 11.42 2.90 2.83
N VAL A 81 10.14 2.93 2.46
CA VAL A 81 9.03 2.70 3.40
C VAL A 81 8.16 1.58 2.86
N LYS A 82 7.77 0.66 3.73
CA LYS A 82 6.87 -0.44 3.38
C LYS A 82 5.44 -0.06 3.78
N PHE A 83 4.49 -0.39 2.92
CA PHE A 83 3.07 -0.17 3.18
C PHE A 83 2.39 -1.52 3.26
N MET A 84 1.71 -1.78 4.38
CA MET A 84 1.00 -3.04 4.63
C MET A 84 -0.47 -2.77 4.90
N ARG A 85 -1.34 -3.60 4.30
CA ARG A 85 -2.78 -3.57 4.51
C ARG A 85 -3.23 -4.80 5.29
N VAL A 86 -3.91 -4.57 6.40
CA VAL A 86 -4.50 -5.60 7.26
C VAL A 86 -6.01 -5.53 7.18
N GLU A 87 -6.65 -6.64 6.82
CA GLU A 87 -8.12 -6.79 6.93
C GLU A 87 -8.47 -7.39 8.29
N CYS A 88 -8.84 -6.55 9.25
CA CYS A 88 -9.06 -6.98 10.62
C CYS A 88 -10.16 -8.03 10.82
N PRO A 89 -11.26 -8.07 10.03
CA PRO A 89 -12.21 -9.18 10.10
C PRO A 89 -11.59 -10.55 9.75
N LYS A 90 -10.52 -10.58 8.94
CA LYS A 90 -9.79 -11.82 8.61
C LYS A 90 -8.73 -12.17 9.68
N TYR A 91 -8.18 -11.16 10.35
CA TYR A 91 -7.07 -11.32 11.31
C TYR A 91 -7.37 -10.67 12.67
N PRO A 92 -8.42 -11.11 13.38
CA PRO A 92 -8.87 -10.44 14.61
C PRO A 92 -7.82 -10.49 15.73
N GLY A 93 -7.05 -11.57 15.87
CA GLY A 93 -6.01 -11.69 16.89
C GLY A 93 -4.94 -10.60 16.78
N PHE A 94 -4.52 -10.30 15.56
CA PHE A 94 -3.54 -9.24 15.31
C PHE A 94 -4.13 -7.85 15.58
N CYS A 95 -5.39 -7.60 15.25
CA CYS A 95 -6.00 -6.27 15.41
C CYS A 95 -6.53 -5.97 16.82
N ILE A 96 -7.07 -6.95 17.55
CA ILE A 96 -7.66 -6.74 18.88
C ILE A 96 -6.61 -6.26 19.89
N THR A 97 -5.38 -6.76 19.77
CA THR A 97 -4.26 -6.35 20.63
C THR A 97 -3.94 -4.85 20.54
N ARG A 98 -4.35 -4.16 19.46
CA ARG A 98 -4.14 -2.71 19.28
C ARG A 98 -5.20 -1.86 19.99
N GLN A 99 -6.27 -2.46 20.52
CA GLN A 99 -7.34 -1.81 21.28
C GLN A 99 -7.96 -0.57 20.62
N LYS A 100 -7.95 -0.50 19.27
CA LYS A 100 -8.58 0.58 18.51
C LYS A 100 -10.03 0.23 18.19
N LYS A 101 -10.90 1.23 18.32
CA LYS A 101 -12.35 1.12 18.05
C LYS A 101 -12.76 1.73 16.71
N GLU A 102 -11.84 2.42 16.04
CA GLU A 102 -12.11 3.20 14.83
C GLU A 102 -11.39 2.56 13.65
N TYR A 103 -12.08 2.47 12.52
CA TYR A 103 -11.54 1.96 11.26
C TYR A 103 -11.94 2.89 10.10
N PRO A 104 -11.05 3.09 9.10
CA PRO A 104 -9.67 2.61 9.08
C PRO A 104 -8.77 3.40 10.05
N PHE A 105 -7.68 2.80 10.50
CA PHE A 105 -6.62 3.51 11.22
C PHE A 105 -5.24 3.09 10.71
N ILE A 106 -4.26 3.97 10.87
CA ILE A 106 -2.88 3.75 10.44
C ILE A 106 -1.95 3.80 11.64
N GLU A 107 -1.00 2.88 11.69
CA GLU A 107 0.07 2.86 12.67
C GLU A 107 1.40 2.63 11.96
N ILE A 108 2.46 3.30 12.41
CA ILE A 108 3.79 3.18 11.82
C ILE A 108 4.66 2.41 12.80
N PHE A 109 5.26 1.34 12.29
CA PHE A 109 6.19 0.50 13.04
C PHE A 109 7.59 0.71 12.49
N HIS A 110 8.55 0.84 13.39
CA HIS A 110 9.96 0.88 13.03
C HIS A 110 10.76 0.14 14.09
N SER A 111 11.46 -0.89 13.66
CA SER A 111 12.49 -1.56 14.46
C SER A 111 13.83 -1.18 13.85
N PRO A 112 14.57 -0.23 14.46
CA PRO A 112 15.92 0.07 13.99
C PRO A 112 16.79 -1.19 14.08
N GLU A 113 17.73 -1.35 13.14
CA GLU A 113 18.75 -2.39 13.23
C GLU A 113 19.52 -2.20 14.55
N GLN A 114 19.63 -3.26 15.35
CA GLN A 114 20.47 -3.24 16.55
C GLN A 114 21.93 -3.18 16.07
N VAL A 115 22.53 -2.00 16.15
CA VAL A 115 23.97 -1.78 15.97
C VAL A 115 24.71 -2.23 17.22
#